data_AF-A0A2Z7CUC2-F1
#
_entry.id   AF-A0A2Z7CUC2-F1
#
_cell.length_a   1.000
_cell.length_b   1.000
_cell.length_c   1.000
_cell.angle_alpha   90.00
_cell.angle_beta   90.00
_cell.angle_gamma   90.00
#
_symmetry.space_group_name_H-M   'P 1'
#
loop_
_entity.id
_entity.type
_entity.pdbx_description
1 polymer ?
#
loop_
_entity_poly.entity_id
_entity_poly.type
_entity_poly.pdbx_seq_one_letter_code
_entity_poly.pdbx_strand_id
1 'polypeptide(L)'
;MNSLASRSLRSKSYLICLTRFTQFLSTAPSPPQSDPHIYPPTLDGLRRRLAAESPTLADFTKLQFEEHYSVEVGTKKKPLPKPKWMKESIPGGEKYTQIKKRLRELKLHTVCEEAKCPNLGECWSGGETGTATATIMILGDTCTRGCR
;
A
#
# COMPACT_ATOMS: atom_id res chain seq x y z
N MET A 1 43.25 67.73 0.47
CA MET A 1 42.81 67.65 1.89
C MET A 1 42.49 66.17 2.14
N ASN A 2 43.53 65.38 2.42
CA ASN A 2 43.85 64.83 3.75
C ASN A 2 42.69 63.96 4.27
N SER A 3 42.83 62.63 4.35
CA SER A 3 43.55 62.05 5.48
C SER A 3 44.03 60.61 5.23
N LEU A 4 45.26 60.35 5.68
CA LEU A 4 45.98 59.09 5.74
C LEU A 4 45.49 58.25 6.93
N ALA A 5 45.48 56.92 6.80
CA ALA A 5 45.76 56.04 7.94
C ALA A 5 46.34 54.69 7.47
N SER A 6 47.66 54.62 7.60
CA SER A 6 48.53 53.44 7.54
C SER A 6 48.20 52.42 8.64
N ARG A 7 48.35 51.13 8.35
CA ARG A 7 48.84 50.06 9.27
C ARG A 7 48.96 48.75 8.47
N SER A 8 50.16 48.36 8.05
CA SER A 8 51.19 47.63 8.81
C SER A 8 51.01 46.11 8.66
N LEU A 9 51.79 45.54 7.74
CA LEU A 9 52.04 44.11 7.63
C LEU A 9 52.68 43.62 8.94
N ARG A 10 52.12 42.59 9.56
CA ARG A 10 52.88 41.69 10.43
C ARG A 10 52.58 40.25 10.09
N SER A 11 53.50 39.70 9.31
CA SER A 11 53.87 38.29 9.30
C SER A 11 53.95 37.75 10.72
N LYS A 12 53.24 36.65 10.98
CA LYS A 12 53.57 35.73 12.07
C LYS A 12 53.57 34.32 11.50
N SER A 13 54.75 33.99 10.98
CA SER A 13 55.42 32.70 11.02
C SER A 13 54.76 31.66 11.91
N TYR A 14 54.55 30.47 11.32
CA TYR A 14 54.94 29.18 11.88
C TYR A 14 55.09 29.12 13.41
N LEU A 15 54.04 28.68 14.08
CA LEU A 15 54.22 27.85 15.27
C LEU A 15 53.15 26.76 15.29
N ILE A 16 53.57 25.64 14.69
CA ILE A 16 53.02 24.31 14.86
C ILE A 16 52.96 24.01 16.37
N CYS A 17 51.77 23.75 16.91
CA CYS A 17 51.64 23.05 18.20
C CYS A 17 50.29 22.31 18.28
N LEU A 18 50.18 21.23 17.49
CA LEU A 18 49.78 19.89 17.94
C LEU A 18 48.74 19.75 19.09
N THR A 19 47.62 20.47 19.06
CA THR A 19 46.53 20.20 20.03
C THR A 19 45.14 20.43 19.43
N ARG A 20 44.62 19.39 18.79
CA ARG A 20 43.21 18.93 18.75
C ARG A 20 42.93 18.20 17.44
N PHE A 21 43.54 17.03 17.32
CA PHE A 21 43.31 16.08 16.22
C PHE A 21 42.14 15.12 16.48
N THR A 22 41.29 15.36 17.49
CA THR A 22 40.22 14.41 17.84
C THR A 22 39.01 15.13 18.43
N GLN A 23 38.10 15.61 17.59
CA GLN A 23 36.65 15.72 17.91
C GLN A 23 35.87 16.24 16.69
N PHE A 24 35.91 15.48 15.59
CA PHE A 24 34.73 15.38 14.74
C PHE A 24 34.04 14.06 15.09
N LEU A 25 33.36 14.05 16.24
CA LEU A 25 32.31 13.04 16.45
C LEU A 25 31.18 13.43 15.51
N SER A 26 31.11 12.71 14.40
CA SER A 26 29.91 12.55 13.59
C SER A 26 28.83 11.93 14.49
N THR A 27 28.02 12.77 15.12
CA THR A 27 26.72 12.33 15.63
C THR A 27 25.81 12.18 14.42
N ALA A 28 25.68 10.96 13.91
CA ALA A 28 24.58 10.62 13.02
C ALA A 28 23.26 10.93 13.76
N PRO A 29 22.29 11.61 13.14
CA PRO A 29 20.99 11.80 13.77
C PRO A 29 20.37 10.42 14.02
N SER A 30 20.02 10.15 15.27
CA SER A 30 19.31 8.94 15.67
C SER A 30 17.96 8.87 14.95
N PRO A 31 17.51 7.67 14.52
CA PRO A 31 16.18 7.51 13.94
C PRO A 31 15.10 7.97 14.94
N PRO A 32 14.07 8.70 14.51
CA PRO A 32 13.02 9.17 15.40
C PRO A 32 12.29 7.97 16.02
N GLN A 33 12.27 7.94 17.35
CA GLN A 33 11.50 6.94 18.09
C GLN A 33 10.01 7.21 17.91
N SER A 34 9.24 6.18 17.56
CA SER A 34 7.82 6.26 17.25
C SER A 34 6.98 6.43 18.53
N ASP A 35 6.68 7.69 18.89
CA ASP A 35 5.75 8.03 19.95
C ASP A 35 4.32 8.21 19.36
N PRO A 36 3.31 7.43 19.80
CA PRO A 36 1.96 7.45 19.22
C PRO A 36 1.21 8.80 19.38
N HIS A 37 1.76 9.76 20.12
CA HIS A 37 1.18 11.09 20.31
C HIS A 37 1.55 12.13 19.24
N ILE A 38 2.42 11.80 18.27
CA ILE A 38 2.96 12.79 17.32
C ILE A 38 1.98 13.12 16.18
N TYR A 39 1.06 12.20 15.85
CA TYR A 39 0.15 12.37 14.71
C TYR A 39 -1.31 12.18 15.14
N PRO A 40 -2.16 13.22 15.05
CA PRO A 40 -3.59 13.07 15.34
C PRO A 40 -4.25 12.09 14.36
N PRO A 41 -5.34 11.39 14.74
CA PRO A 41 -6.09 10.48 13.85
C PRO A 41 -6.96 11.26 12.85
N THR A 42 -6.40 12.31 12.26
CA THR A 42 -6.99 13.11 11.20
C THR A 42 -6.26 12.83 9.89
N LEU A 43 -6.86 13.21 8.78
CA LEU A 43 -6.24 13.08 7.46
C LEU A 43 -4.86 13.78 7.44
N ASP A 44 -4.76 14.97 8.03
CA ASP A 44 -3.51 15.73 8.07
C ASP A 44 -2.45 15.07 8.96
N GLY A 45 -2.87 14.44 10.07
CA GLY A 45 -1.96 13.61 10.86
C GLY A 45 -1.44 12.41 10.09
N LEU A 46 -2.31 11.71 9.34
CA LEU A 46 -1.91 10.60 8.48
C LEU A 46 -0.97 11.07 7.36
N ARG A 47 -1.23 12.22 6.72
CA ARG A 47 -0.33 12.80 5.72
C ARG A 47 1.04 13.11 6.29
N ARG A 48 1.11 13.71 7.48
CA ARG A 48 2.39 13.98 8.17
C ARG A 48 3.13 12.70 8.52
N ARG A 49 2.40 11.67 8.99
CA ARG A 49 2.99 10.37 9.29
C ARG A 49 3.54 9.70 8.03
N LEU A 50 2.77 9.66 6.95
CA LEU A 50 3.21 9.12 5.67
C LEU A 50 4.38 9.92 5.08
N ALA A 51 4.44 11.24 5.28
CA ALA A 51 5.57 12.05 4.84
C ALA A 51 6.85 11.77 5.65
N ALA A 52 6.73 11.46 6.94
CA ALA A 52 7.86 11.16 7.82
C ALA A 52 8.33 9.70 7.72
N GLU A 53 7.41 8.76 7.49
CA GLU A 53 7.65 7.31 7.58
C GLU A 53 7.52 6.58 6.23
N SER A 54 7.23 7.28 5.11
CA SER A 54 7.17 6.60 3.81
C SER A 54 8.55 6.07 3.42
N PRO A 55 8.65 4.81 3.00
CA PRO A 55 9.85 4.31 2.35
C PRO A 55 10.16 5.14 1.11
N THR A 56 11.43 5.44 0.93
CA THR A 56 11.92 6.14 -0.26
C THR A 56 12.07 5.16 -1.41
N LEU A 57 12.15 5.68 -2.65
CA LEU A 57 12.47 4.84 -3.82
C LEU A 57 13.76 4.03 -3.62
N ALA A 58 14.74 4.58 -2.88
CA ALA A 58 15.98 3.90 -2.55
C ALA A 58 15.78 2.69 -1.64
N ASP A 59 14.81 2.74 -0.72
CA ASP A 59 14.45 1.61 0.12
C ASP A 59 13.84 0.48 -0.71
N PHE A 60 13.13 0.81 -1.80
CA PHE A 60 12.58 -0.17 -2.74
C PHE A 60 13.63 -0.74 -3.70
N THR A 61 14.58 0.07 -4.17
CA THR A 61 15.66 -0.42 -5.05
C THR A 61 16.73 -1.20 -4.29
N LYS A 62 16.88 -0.96 -2.98
CA LYS A 62 17.77 -1.73 -2.09
C LYS A 62 17.21 -3.10 -1.68
N LEU A 63 15.95 -3.42 -2.05
CA LEU A 63 15.39 -4.77 -1.88
C LEU A 63 15.97 -5.82 -2.84
N GLN A 64 16.97 -5.46 -3.64
CA GLN A 64 17.76 -6.45 -4.35
C GLN A 64 18.83 -7.04 -3.40
N PHE A 65 18.59 -8.29 -2.99
CA PHE A 65 19.57 -9.28 -2.48
C PHE A 65 19.84 -9.39 -0.97
N GLU A 66 18.87 -9.13 -0.10
CA GLU A 66 18.78 -9.91 1.16
C GLU A 66 17.40 -10.56 1.28
N GLU A 67 17.43 -11.84 1.59
CA GLU A 67 16.41 -12.84 1.31
C GLU A 67 15.06 -12.63 2.02
N HIS A 68 14.01 -13.11 1.35
CA HIS A 68 12.78 -13.66 1.93
C HIS A 68 11.52 -12.76 2.03
N TYR A 69 11.12 -12.13 0.93
CA TYR A 69 9.68 -12.10 0.58
C TYR A 69 9.41 -13.20 -0.46
N SER A 70 9.51 -14.44 -0.01
CA SER A 70 8.95 -15.58 -0.73
C SER A 70 7.51 -15.74 -0.24
N VAL A 71 6.52 -15.34 -1.03
CA VAL A 71 5.17 -15.91 -0.84
C VAL A 71 5.29 -17.34 -1.28
N GLU A 72 5.49 -18.25 -0.33
CA GLU A 72 5.28 -19.66 -0.60
C GLU A 72 3.81 -19.81 -1.01
N VAL A 73 3.58 -19.97 -2.31
CA VAL A 73 2.29 -20.40 -2.86
C VAL A 73 2.14 -21.86 -2.44
N GLY A 74 1.78 -22.05 -1.17
CA GLY A 74 1.74 -23.33 -0.51
C GLY A 74 0.84 -24.28 -1.27
N THR A 75 1.46 -25.23 -1.94
CA THR A 75 0.77 -26.38 -2.52
C THR A 75 0.17 -27.19 -1.37
N LYS A 76 -1.14 -27.01 -1.14
CA LYS A 76 -1.98 -27.79 -0.23
C LYS A 76 -1.68 -27.63 1.28
N LYS A 77 -1.85 -26.42 1.83
CA LYS A 77 -2.31 -26.28 3.22
C LYS A 77 -3.84 -26.41 3.23
N LYS A 78 -4.43 -27.14 4.19
CA LYS A 78 -5.89 -27.09 4.41
C LYS A 78 -6.23 -25.61 4.62
N PRO A 79 -7.05 -24.97 3.75
CA PRO A 79 -7.32 -23.56 3.89
C PRO A 79 -7.94 -23.32 5.26
N LEU A 80 -7.41 -22.35 5.99
CA LEU A 80 -8.02 -21.91 7.24
C LEU A 80 -9.48 -21.53 6.92
N PRO A 81 -10.43 -21.91 7.78
CA PRO A 81 -11.83 -21.58 7.53
C PRO A 81 -11.98 -20.06 7.46
N LYS A 82 -12.78 -19.58 6.49
CA LYS A 82 -13.13 -18.15 6.40
C LYS A 82 -13.68 -17.67 7.74
N PRO A 83 -13.28 -16.47 8.22
CA PRO A 83 -13.82 -15.92 9.46
C PRO A 83 -15.33 -15.69 9.34
N LYS A 84 -16.05 -15.72 10.48
CA LYS A 84 -17.52 -15.64 10.48
C LYS A 84 -18.06 -14.38 9.78
N TRP A 85 -17.39 -13.24 9.94
CA TRP A 85 -17.81 -11.95 9.34
C TRP A 85 -17.63 -11.87 7.82
N MET A 86 -16.87 -12.79 7.21
CA MET A 86 -16.65 -12.87 5.75
C MET A 86 -17.62 -13.86 5.08
N LYS A 87 -18.45 -14.57 5.86
CA LYS A 87 -19.40 -15.53 5.32
C LYS A 87 -20.71 -14.82 5.02
N GLU A 88 -21.12 -14.89 3.76
CA GLU A 88 -22.42 -14.41 3.32
C GLU A 88 -23.46 -15.53 3.36
N SER A 89 -24.72 -15.13 3.46
CA SER A 89 -25.90 -15.98 3.39
C SER A 89 -26.12 -16.56 1.98
N ILE A 90 -26.92 -17.63 1.88
CA ILE A 90 -27.23 -18.24 0.59
C ILE A 90 -28.17 -17.31 -0.19
N PRO A 91 -27.82 -16.90 -1.42
CA PRO A 91 -28.64 -16.00 -2.21
C PRO A 91 -29.97 -16.67 -2.60
N GLY A 92 -31.08 -15.94 -2.44
CA GLY A 92 -32.43 -16.40 -2.74
C GLY A 92 -33.37 -15.24 -3.10
N GLY A 93 -34.60 -15.57 -3.47
CA GLY A 93 -35.64 -14.60 -3.83
C GLY A 93 -36.06 -14.63 -5.29
N GLU A 94 -37.17 -13.94 -5.59
CA GLU A 94 -37.81 -13.97 -6.91
C GLU A 94 -36.94 -13.29 -7.98
N LYS A 95 -36.46 -12.06 -7.73
CA LYS A 95 -35.60 -11.31 -8.65
C LYS A 95 -34.31 -12.05 -8.99
N TYR A 96 -33.65 -12.63 -7.98
CA TYR A 96 -32.48 -13.50 -8.17
C TYR A 96 -32.79 -14.64 -9.14
N THR A 97 -33.92 -15.34 -8.91
CA THR A 97 -34.34 -16.47 -9.75
C THR A 97 -34.68 -16.03 -11.18
N GLN A 98 -35.32 -14.88 -11.34
CA GLN A 98 -35.63 -14.31 -12.66
C GLN A 98 -34.36 -13.98 -13.45
N ILE A 99 -33.38 -13.32 -12.84
CA ILE A 99 -32.10 -13.01 -13.50
C ILE A 99 -31.35 -14.30 -13.84
N LYS A 100 -31.26 -15.23 -12.90
CA LYS A 100 -30.62 -16.53 -13.12
C LYS A 100 -31.23 -17.27 -14.31
N LYS A 101 -32.56 -17.26 -14.41
CA LYS A 101 -33.29 -17.87 -15.52
C LYS A 101 -32.97 -17.16 -16.84
N ARG A 102 -33.05 -15.82 -16.88
CA ARG A 102 -32.75 -15.04 -18.10
C ARG A 102 -31.32 -15.24 -18.60
N LEU A 103 -30.33 -15.24 -17.71
CA LEU A 103 -28.93 -15.45 -18.09
C LEU A 103 -28.72 -16.83 -18.74
N ARG A 104 -29.37 -17.87 -18.19
CA ARG A 104 -29.33 -19.23 -18.74
C ARG A 104 -30.06 -19.36 -20.08
N GLU A 105 -31.23 -18.74 -20.20
CA GLU A 105 -32.00 -18.72 -21.44
C GLU A 105 -31.22 -18.04 -22.57
N LEU A 106 -30.55 -16.93 -22.25
CA LEU A 106 -29.74 -16.17 -23.19
C LEU A 106 -28.33 -16.76 -23.39
N LYS A 107 -27.97 -17.82 -22.67
CA LYS A 107 -26.63 -18.45 -22.70
C LYS A 107 -25.49 -17.44 -22.46
N LEU A 108 -25.69 -16.55 -21.49
CA LEU A 108 -24.71 -15.53 -21.11
C LEU A 108 -23.92 -15.95 -19.88
N HIS A 109 -22.61 -15.74 -19.93
CA HIS A 109 -21.72 -15.97 -18.80
C HIS A 109 -21.59 -14.69 -17.96
N THR A 110 -21.40 -14.84 -16.65
CA THR A 110 -21.22 -13.71 -15.74
C THR A 110 -20.05 -13.93 -14.79
N VAL A 111 -19.29 -12.87 -14.51
CA VAL A 111 -18.22 -12.94 -13.49
C VAL A 111 -18.80 -13.24 -12.11
N CYS A 112 -20.07 -12.88 -11.87
CA CYS A 112 -20.76 -13.11 -10.62
C CYS A 112 -20.81 -14.61 -10.28
N GLU A 113 -21.14 -15.47 -11.25
CA GLU A 113 -21.17 -16.93 -11.08
C GLU A 113 -19.78 -17.56 -11.19
N GLU A 114 -18.99 -17.20 -12.21
CA GLU A 114 -17.68 -17.81 -12.46
C GLU A 114 -16.69 -17.57 -11.30
N ALA A 115 -16.65 -16.35 -10.76
CA ALA A 115 -15.78 -16.00 -9.65
C ALA A 115 -16.35 -16.36 -8.26
N LYS A 116 -17.56 -16.95 -8.20
CA LYS A 116 -18.30 -17.21 -6.95
C LYS A 116 -18.37 -15.96 -6.07
N CYS A 117 -18.81 -14.85 -6.66
CA CYS A 117 -18.86 -13.56 -6.01
C CYS A 117 -19.71 -13.64 -4.73
N PRO A 118 -19.20 -13.18 -3.56
CA PRO A 118 -19.97 -13.20 -2.32
C PRO A 118 -21.21 -12.28 -2.38
N ASN A 119 -21.20 -11.27 -3.25
CA ASN A 119 -22.29 -10.27 -3.34
C ASN A 119 -23.37 -10.65 -4.37
N LEU A 120 -23.33 -11.86 -4.91
CA LEU A 120 -24.25 -12.34 -5.96
C LEU A 120 -25.73 -12.15 -5.59
N GLY A 121 -26.09 -12.41 -4.33
CA GLY A 121 -27.46 -12.27 -3.84
C GLY A 121 -27.96 -10.83 -3.84
N GLU A 122 -27.15 -9.92 -3.31
CA GLU A 122 -27.49 -8.50 -3.24
C GLU A 122 -27.55 -7.88 -4.63
N CYS A 123 -26.52 -8.10 -5.46
CA CYS A 123 -26.45 -7.52 -6.80
C CYS A 123 -27.67 -7.93 -7.65
N TRP A 124 -28.05 -9.21 -7.66
CA TRP A 124 -29.15 -9.69 -8.50
C TRP A 124 -30.54 -9.44 -7.91
N SER A 125 -30.65 -9.24 -6.60
CA SER A 125 -31.91 -8.87 -5.95
C SER A 125 -32.13 -7.34 -5.96
N GLY A 126 -31.06 -6.58 -6.18
CA GLY A 126 -31.03 -5.13 -6.25
C GLY A 126 -30.69 -4.43 -4.93
N GLY A 127 -30.36 -5.18 -3.88
CA GLY A 127 -30.01 -4.67 -2.56
C GLY A 127 -31.00 -3.61 -2.04
N GLU A 128 -30.46 -2.60 -1.36
CA GLU A 128 -31.22 -1.45 -0.86
C GLU A 128 -31.71 -0.52 -1.98
N THR A 129 -30.97 -0.46 -3.09
CA THR A 129 -31.26 0.42 -4.23
C THR A 129 -32.42 -0.08 -5.11
N GLY A 130 -32.87 -1.32 -4.90
CA GLY A 130 -33.92 -1.99 -5.68
C GLY A 130 -33.53 -2.37 -7.11
N THR A 131 -32.35 -1.93 -7.61
CA THR A 131 -31.90 -2.07 -8.99
C THR A 131 -31.02 -3.31 -9.15
N ALA A 132 -31.56 -4.32 -9.84
CA ALA A 132 -30.83 -5.56 -10.06
C ALA A 132 -29.71 -5.39 -11.10
N THR A 133 -28.50 -5.82 -10.75
CA THR A 133 -27.27 -5.59 -11.51
C THR A 133 -26.53 -6.90 -11.73
N ALA A 134 -26.04 -7.13 -12.95
CA ALA A 134 -25.20 -8.26 -13.31
C ALA A 134 -24.06 -7.82 -14.24
N THR A 135 -22.89 -8.43 -14.10
CA THR A 135 -21.72 -8.17 -14.95
C THR A 135 -21.49 -9.34 -15.88
N ILE A 136 -21.76 -9.11 -17.17
CA ILE A 136 -21.72 -10.12 -18.23
C ILE A 136 -20.30 -10.23 -18.80
N MET A 137 -19.88 -11.46 -19.06
CA MET A 137 -18.63 -11.78 -19.76
C MET A 137 -18.95 -12.03 -21.24
N ILE A 138 -18.42 -11.18 -22.12
CA ILE A 138 -18.76 -11.17 -23.55
C ILE A 138 -18.05 -12.25 -24.38
N LEU A 139 -16.88 -12.73 -23.94
CA LEU A 139 -16.04 -13.69 -24.66
C LEU A 139 -16.18 -15.13 -24.13
N GLY A 140 -17.23 -15.40 -23.36
CA GLY A 140 -17.43 -16.69 -22.68
C GLY A 140 -16.84 -16.73 -21.27
N ASP A 141 -16.72 -17.94 -20.73
CA ASP A 141 -16.21 -18.23 -19.38
C ASP A 141 -14.69 -18.42 -19.32
N THR A 142 -14.07 -18.83 -20.43
CA THR A 142 -12.68 -19.26 -20.45
C THR A 142 -11.72 -18.10 -20.70
N CYS A 143 -10.87 -17.82 -19.73
CA CYS A 143 -9.77 -16.86 -19.86
C CYS A 143 -8.46 -17.59 -20.19
N THR A 144 -7.73 -17.14 -21.23
CA THR A 144 -6.43 -17.72 -21.61
C THR A 144 -5.26 -17.23 -20.74
N ARG A 145 -5.52 -16.31 -19.79
CA ARG A 145 -4.51 -15.78 -18.86
C ARG A 145 -4.53 -16.53 -17.54
N GLY A 146 -3.36 -16.89 -17.03
CA GLY A 146 -3.17 -17.53 -15.71
C GLY A 146 -2.88 -16.54 -14.59
N CYS A 147 -3.77 -15.56 -14.35
CA CYS A 147 -3.60 -14.57 -13.29
C CYS A 147 -3.55 -15.24 -11.89
N ARG A 148 -2.61 -14.84 -11.04
CA ARG A 148 -2.44 -15.30 -9.65
C ARG A 148 -2.32 -14.12 -8.71
#